data_AF-A0A6G0X936-F1
#
_entry.id   AF-A0A6G0X936-F1
#
_cell.length_a   1.000
_cell.length_b   1.000
_cell.length_c   1.000
_cell.angle_alpha   90.00
_cell.angle_beta   90.00
_cell.angle_gamma   90.00
#
_symmetry.space_group_name_H-M   'P 1'
#
loop_
_entity.id
_entity.type
_entity.pdbx_description
1 polymer ?
#
loop_
_entity_poly.entity_id
_entity_poly.type
_entity_poly.pdbx_seq_one_letter_code
_entity_poly.pdbx_strand_id
1 'polypeptide(L)'
;MSSAQTDQARTLQSIRSRADHLRHTIQTLETLMAWHPLTQWPEYLSKFQVVSKQLENIMGSKDDEDSLLPESMHHWVCAPRMSLPDPTHIPILLRTREDPEMEKRDEELLQTDTASLLPHRKRKAEWTWDELEVQKETFNATVEGFEDSLKKSADELLKRIKVGKFKEVVRPNSTQGAAFRYMESGQWT
;
A
#
# COMPACT_ATOMS: atom_id res chain seq x y z
N MET A 1 -11.93 30.13 -20.34
CA MET A 1 -11.39 29.27 -19.28
C MET A 1 -10.15 28.60 -19.84
N SER A 2 -9.00 28.67 -19.17
CA SER A 2 -7.74 28.15 -19.71
C SER A 2 -7.72 26.61 -19.66
N SER A 3 -7.00 25.97 -20.59
CA SER A 3 -6.79 24.52 -20.62
C SER A 3 -6.20 23.99 -19.30
N ALA A 4 -5.31 24.74 -18.67
CA ALA A 4 -4.74 24.37 -17.37
C ALA A 4 -5.80 24.23 -16.27
N GLN A 5 -6.85 25.07 -16.25
CA GLN A 5 -7.93 24.96 -15.27
C GLN A 5 -8.77 23.69 -15.46
N THR A 6 -8.91 23.20 -16.70
CA THR A 6 -9.69 21.99 -17.00
C THR A 6 -8.90 20.71 -16.74
N ASP A 7 -7.58 20.74 -16.86
CA ASP A 7 -6.71 19.63 -16.45
C ASP A 7 -6.66 19.50 -14.93
N GLN A 8 -6.49 20.61 -14.20
CA GLN A 8 -6.50 20.63 -12.74
C GLN A 8 -7.82 20.11 -12.15
N ALA A 9 -8.95 20.53 -12.71
CA ALA A 9 -10.26 20.05 -12.28
C ALA A 9 -10.46 18.55 -12.52
N ARG A 10 -9.93 18.00 -13.62
CA ARG A 10 -9.95 16.55 -13.90
C ARG A 10 -9.10 15.77 -12.91
N THR A 11 -7.91 16.27 -12.59
CA THR A 11 -7.03 15.65 -11.58
C THR A 11 -7.69 15.65 -10.20
N LEU A 12 -8.23 16.78 -9.75
CA LEU A 12 -8.95 16.86 -8.47
C LEU A 12 -10.16 15.92 -8.42
N GLN A 13 -10.90 15.79 -9.52
CA GLN A 13 -12.01 14.84 -9.62
C GLN A 13 -11.54 13.37 -9.53
N SER A 14 -10.40 13.05 -10.15
CA SER A 14 -9.78 11.72 -10.06
C SER A 14 -9.36 11.40 -8.62
N ILE A 15 -8.67 12.34 -7.95
CA ILE A 15 -8.27 12.22 -6.54
C ILE A 15 -9.51 11.99 -5.66
N ARG A 16 -10.56 12.80 -5.85
CA ARG A 16 -11.80 12.67 -5.11
C ARG A 16 -12.44 11.28 -5.28
N SER A 17 -12.55 10.80 -6.52
CA SER A 17 -13.14 9.48 -6.80
C SER A 17 -12.39 8.35 -6.10
N ARG A 18 -11.05 8.45 -6.01
CA ARG A 18 -10.23 7.47 -5.31
C ARG A 18 -10.37 7.58 -3.79
N ALA A 19 -10.39 8.80 -3.25
CA ALA A 19 -10.63 9.04 -1.84
C ALA A 19 -12.01 8.51 -1.38
N ASP A 20 -13.05 8.70 -2.20
CA ASP A 20 -14.39 8.17 -1.92
C ASP A 20 -14.42 6.63 -1.97
N HIS A 21 -13.70 6.02 -2.92
CA HIS A 21 -13.55 4.56 -2.97
C HIS A 21 -12.81 4.00 -1.76
N LEU A 22 -11.73 4.66 -1.32
CA LEU A 22 -10.98 4.29 -0.13
C LEU A 22 -11.85 4.41 1.12
N ARG A 23 -12.60 5.51 1.26
CA ARG A 23 -13.58 5.70 2.36
C ARG A 23 -14.60 4.56 2.40
N HIS A 24 -15.17 4.19 1.27
CA HIS A 24 -16.13 3.09 1.20
C HIS A 24 -15.52 1.74 1.62
N THR A 25 -14.28 1.48 1.19
CA THR A 25 -13.56 0.23 1.52
C THR A 25 -13.27 0.15 3.02
N ILE A 26 -12.82 1.25 3.63
CA ILE A 26 -12.58 1.34 5.08
C ILE A 26 -13.88 1.14 5.86
N GLN A 27 -14.96 1.83 5.50
CA GLN A 27 -16.27 1.67 6.17
C GLN A 27 -16.77 0.22 6.14
N THR A 28 -16.56 -0.46 5.00
CA THR A 28 -16.92 -1.88 4.85
C THR A 28 -16.05 -2.76 5.75
N LEU A 29 -14.75 -2.48 5.82
CA LEU A 29 -13.81 -3.19 6.70
C LEU A 29 -14.18 -3.00 8.18
N GLU A 30 -14.43 -1.76 8.62
CA GLU A 30 -14.85 -1.44 9.98
C GLU A 30 -16.13 -2.20 10.36
N THR A 31 -17.12 -2.19 9.46
CA THR A 31 -18.38 -2.91 9.67
C THR A 31 -18.11 -4.41 9.82
N LEU A 32 -17.34 -5.02 8.92
CA LEU A 32 -17.05 -6.45 8.98
C LEU A 32 -16.24 -6.83 10.22
N MET A 33 -15.29 -5.99 10.64
CA MET A 33 -14.52 -6.20 11.87
C MET A 33 -15.39 -6.08 13.13
N ALA A 34 -16.37 -5.17 13.12
CA ALA A 34 -17.31 -5.03 14.24
C ALA A 34 -18.20 -6.27 14.41
N TRP A 35 -18.63 -6.89 13.30
CA TRP A 35 -19.55 -8.05 13.34
C TRP A 35 -18.85 -9.41 13.38
N HIS A 36 -17.63 -9.55 12.84
CA HIS A 36 -16.94 -10.84 12.67
C HIS A 36 -15.44 -10.87 13.04
N PRO A 37 -15.01 -10.24 14.15
CA PRO A 37 -13.62 -9.82 14.42
C PRO A 37 -12.53 -10.90 14.31
N LEU A 38 -12.87 -12.19 14.41
CA LEU A 38 -11.89 -13.30 14.49
C LEU A 38 -12.09 -14.40 13.43
N THR A 39 -13.16 -14.36 12.65
CA THR A 39 -13.54 -15.50 11.78
C THR A 39 -13.24 -15.29 10.29
N GLN A 40 -12.82 -14.09 9.89
CA GLN A 40 -12.67 -13.71 8.48
C GLN A 40 -11.30 -13.08 8.15
N TRP A 41 -10.24 -13.51 8.84
CA TRP A 41 -8.89 -12.96 8.63
C TRP A 41 -8.42 -12.91 7.16
N PRO A 42 -8.65 -13.94 6.32
CA PRO A 42 -8.28 -13.86 4.90
C PRO A 42 -9.02 -12.74 4.14
N GLU A 43 -10.27 -12.47 4.50
CA GLU A 43 -11.08 -11.42 3.89
C GLU A 43 -10.62 -10.03 4.34
N TYR A 44 -10.24 -9.87 5.61
CA TYR A 44 -9.65 -8.64 6.12
C TYR A 44 -8.32 -8.34 5.45
N LEU A 45 -7.45 -9.34 5.35
CA LEU A 45 -6.17 -9.20 4.68
C LEU A 45 -6.34 -8.76 3.22
N SER A 46 -7.29 -9.35 2.49
CA SER A 46 -7.60 -8.94 1.11
C SER A 46 -8.03 -7.47 1.04
N LYS A 47 -8.89 -7.02 1.95
CA LYS A 47 -9.34 -5.61 2.00
C LYS A 47 -8.21 -4.66 2.41
N PHE A 48 -7.35 -5.05 3.36
CA PHE A 48 -6.16 -4.28 3.73
C PHE A 48 -5.17 -4.14 2.56
N GLN A 49 -4.97 -5.19 1.77
CA GLN A 49 -4.15 -5.13 0.56
C GLN A 49 -4.73 -4.15 -0.47
N VAL A 50 -6.05 -4.14 -0.65
CA VAL A 50 -6.73 -3.17 -1.52
C VAL A 50 -6.52 -1.74 -1.00
N VAL A 51 -6.74 -1.50 0.31
CA VAL A 51 -6.52 -0.17 0.91
C VAL A 51 -5.08 0.29 0.73
N SER A 52 -4.10 -0.58 1.01
CA SER A 52 -2.67 -0.29 0.85
C SER A 52 -2.34 0.11 -0.60
N LYS A 53 -2.82 -0.66 -1.59
CA LYS A 53 -2.55 -0.34 -2.99
C LYS A 53 -3.25 0.93 -3.45
N GLN A 54 -4.46 1.21 -2.96
CA GLN A 54 -5.16 2.46 -3.27
C GLN A 54 -4.44 3.67 -2.65
N LEU A 55 -3.89 3.53 -1.44
CA LEU A 55 -3.05 4.57 -0.82
C LEU A 55 -1.80 4.83 -1.65
N GLU A 56 -1.06 3.78 -2.05
CA GLU A 56 0.10 3.90 -2.94
C GLU A 56 -0.25 4.66 -4.24
N ASN A 57 -1.37 4.31 -4.87
CA ASN A 57 -1.82 4.98 -6.10
C ASN A 57 -2.22 6.46 -5.90
N ILE A 58 -2.65 6.86 -4.70
CA ILE A 58 -2.99 8.26 -4.37
C ILE A 58 -1.72 9.03 -3.98
N MET A 59 -0.80 8.38 -3.27
CA MET A 59 0.43 8.95 -2.71
C MET A 59 1.62 8.93 -3.66
N GLY A 60 1.48 8.36 -4.87
CA GLY A 60 2.54 8.27 -5.89
C GLY A 60 3.45 9.48 -5.85
N SER A 61 4.70 9.23 -5.47
CA SER A 61 5.58 10.22 -4.87
C SER A 61 5.99 11.28 -5.88
N LYS A 62 6.42 12.44 -5.39
CA LYS A 62 6.94 13.57 -6.20
C LYS A 62 8.06 13.15 -7.18
N ASP A 63 8.74 12.03 -6.91
CA ASP A 63 9.91 11.55 -7.64
C ASP A 63 9.60 10.34 -8.55
N ASP A 64 8.37 9.84 -8.54
CA ASP A 64 7.91 8.85 -9.52
C ASP A 64 7.53 9.59 -10.81
N GLU A 65 8.18 9.27 -11.94
CA GLU A 65 7.75 9.69 -13.30
C GLU A 65 6.27 9.32 -13.56
N ASP A 66 5.72 8.36 -12.80
CA ASP A 66 4.32 7.92 -12.79
C ASP A 66 3.44 8.58 -11.72
N SER A 67 3.91 9.65 -11.06
CA SER A 67 3.11 10.40 -10.08
C SER A 67 1.85 10.93 -10.74
N LEU A 68 0.71 10.53 -10.18
CA LEU A 68 -0.62 10.95 -10.64
C LEU A 68 -0.93 12.42 -10.30
N LEU A 69 -0.07 13.08 -9.52
CA LEU A 69 -0.19 14.49 -9.17
C LEU A 69 0.74 15.30 -10.07
N PRO A 70 0.21 16.07 -11.05
CA PRO A 70 1.03 16.98 -11.83
C PRO A 70 1.73 17.97 -10.91
N GLU A 71 2.95 18.39 -11.25
CA GLU A 71 3.72 19.36 -10.45
C GLU A 71 2.94 20.67 -10.15
N SER A 72 2.03 21.03 -11.07
CA SER A 72 1.10 22.16 -10.91
C SER A 72 0.12 22.05 -9.73
N MET A 73 -0.11 20.85 -9.18
CA MET A 73 -0.93 20.61 -7.98
C MET A 73 -0.18 20.92 -6.69
N HIS A 74 1.16 20.82 -6.65
CA HIS A 74 1.93 21.07 -5.43
C HIS A 74 1.88 22.53 -4.96
N HIS A 75 1.65 23.46 -5.89
CA HIS A 75 1.51 24.89 -5.62
C HIS A 75 0.04 25.36 -5.64
N TRP A 76 -0.90 24.42 -5.74
CA TRP A 76 -2.32 24.74 -5.81
C TRP A 76 -2.87 24.99 -4.40
N VAL A 77 -3.43 26.19 -4.18
CA VAL A 77 -3.90 26.63 -2.86
C VAL A 77 -5.42 26.54 -2.78
N CYS A 78 -5.91 25.82 -1.77
CA CYS A 78 -7.33 25.78 -1.40
C CYS A 78 -7.69 27.03 -0.58
N ALA A 79 -8.43 27.97 -1.17
CA ALA A 79 -9.08 29.05 -0.42
C ALA A 79 -10.58 28.78 -0.28
N PRO A 80 -11.16 28.88 0.93
CA PRO A 80 -12.59 28.66 1.12
C PRO A 80 -13.37 29.75 0.38
N ARG A 81 -14.33 29.33 -0.46
CA ARG A 81 -15.30 30.26 -1.04
C ARG A 81 -16.41 30.53 -0.04
N MET A 82 -16.96 31.75 -0.07
CA MET A 82 -18.04 32.25 0.81
C MET A 82 -19.35 31.43 0.80
N SER A 83 -19.40 30.30 0.09
CA SER A 83 -20.56 29.43 -0.10
C SER A 83 -20.45 28.07 0.59
N LEU A 84 -19.46 27.87 1.47
CA LEU A 84 -19.28 26.63 2.22
C LEU A 84 -20.15 26.61 3.51
N PRO A 85 -20.53 25.41 3.99
CA PRO A 85 -21.29 25.27 5.24
C PRO A 85 -20.47 25.75 6.44
N ASP A 86 -21.16 26.08 7.54
CA ASP A 86 -20.69 26.65 8.82
C ASP A 86 -19.18 27.00 8.92
N PRO A 87 -18.81 28.31 9.01
CA PRO A 87 -17.42 28.76 9.06
C PRO A 87 -16.54 28.09 10.12
N THR A 88 -17.14 27.51 11.16
CA THR A 88 -16.47 26.80 12.26
C THR A 88 -15.69 25.55 11.80
N HIS A 89 -16.09 24.91 10.69
CA HIS A 89 -15.43 23.69 10.21
C HIS A 89 -14.24 23.95 9.26
N ILE A 90 -14.11 25.17 8.73
CA ILE A 90 -13.07 25.52 7.75
C ILE A 90 -11.66 25.23 8.26
N PRO A 91 -11.27 25.58 9.51
CA PRO A 91 -9.93 25.30 10.01
C PRO A 91 -9.60 23.80 10.07
N ILE A 92 -10.60 22.95 10.32
CA ILE A 92 -10.42 21.49 10.39
C ILE A 92 -10.29 20.92 8.98
N LEU A 93 -11.13 21.35 8.03
CA LEU A 93 -11.11 20.87 6.64
C LEU A 93 -9.83 21.26 5.88
N LEU A 94 -9.24 22.40 6.22
CA LEU A 94 -8.00 22.90 5.61
C LEU A 94 -6.77 22.63 6.49
N ARG A 95 -6.88 21.82 7.53
CA ARG A 95 -5.75 21.46 8.39
C ARG A 95 -4.74 20.65 7.58
N THR A 96 -3.51 21.15 7.54
CA THR A 96 -2.34 20.44 6.98
C THR A 96 -1.42 19.88 8.07
N ARG A 97 -1.63 20.28 9.33
CA ARG A 97 -0.87 19.74 10.46
C ARG A 97 -1.19 18.26 10.62
N GLU A 98 -0.15 17.44 10.64
CA GLU A 98 -0.20 16.01 10.88
C GLU A 98 -0.86 15.66 12.22
N ASP A 99 -1.20 14.38 12.37
CA ASP A 99 -1.76 13.87 13.62
C ASP A 99 -0.68 13.77 14.71
N PRO A 100 -1.00 14.08 15.98
CA PRO A 100 -0.01 14.10 17.05
C PRO A 100 0.73 12.78 17.27
N GLU A 101 0.07 11.65 16.97
CA GLU A 101 0.69 10.32 17.06
C GLU A 101 1.72 10.07 15.96
N MET A 102 1.52 10.64 14.77
CA MET A 102 2.48 10.58 13.67
C MET A 102 3.67 11.50 13.95
N GLU A 103 3.41 12.75 14.36
CA GLU A 103 4.44 13.73 14.76
C GLU A 103 5.36 13.14 15.83
N LYS A 104 4.78 12.49 16.84
CA LYS A 104 5.54 11.80 17.89
C LYS A 104 6.37 10.63 17.37
N ARG A 105 5.83 9.81 16.45
CA ARG A 105 6.57 8.69 15.86
C ARG A 105 7.76 9.18 15.04
N ASP A 106 7.59 10.28 14.31
CA ASP A 106 8.68 10.87 13.52
C ASP A 106 9.76 11.47 14.43
N GLU A 107 9.37 12.12 15.52
CA GLU A 107 10.31 12.56 16.57
C GLU A 107 11.06 11.36 17.18
N GLU A 108 10.37 10.25 17.46
CA GLU A 108 10.98 9.02 17.97
C GLU A 108 11.97 8.43 16.97
N LEU A 109 11.66 8.40 15.67
CA LEU A 109 12.55 7.92 14.61
C LEU A 109 13.83 8.76 14.52
N LEU A 110 13.68 10.09 14.49
CA LEU A 110 14.80 11.04 14.50
C LEU A 110 15.65 10.89 15.77
N GLN A 111 15.01 10.64 16.91
CA GLN A 111 15.70 10.37 18.16
C GLN A 111 16.40 9.02 18.17
N THR A 112 15.83 7.97 17.57
CA THR A 112 16.51 6.67 17.46
C THR A 112 17.69 6.70 16.52
N ASP A 113 17.62 7.43 15.40
CA ASP A 113 18.77 7.58 14.51
C ASP A 113 19.90 8.38 15.20
N THR A 114 19.55 9.44 15.92
CA THR A 114 20.51 10.20 16.72
C THR A 114 21.03 9.42 17.94
N ALA A 115 20.22 8.58 18.57
CA ALA A 115 20.60 7.74 19.71
C ALA A 115 21.39 6.49 19.30
N SER A 116 21.14 5.91 18.12
CA SER A 116 21.91 4.78 17.55
C SER A 116 23.29 5.23 17.06
N LEU A 117 23.44 6.52 16.73
CA LEU A 117 24.74 7.16 16.50
C LEU A 117 25.56 7.43 17.78
N LEU A 118 24.98 7.26 18.98
CA LEU A 118 25.57 7.75 20.24
C LEU A 118 25.90 6.77 21.38
N PRO A 119 25.86 5.42 21.29
CA PRO A 119 26.40 4.59 22.34
C PRO A 119 27.58 3.76 21.80
N HIS A 120 28.80 4.19 22.13
CA HIS A 120 29.99 3.33 22.21
C HIS A 120 30.83 3.00 20.95
N ARG A 121 30.84 3.84 19.91
CA ARG A 121 32.01 3.89 19.00
C ARG A 121 32.53 5.31 18.86
N LYS A 122 33.65 5.60 19.53
CA LYS A 122 34.50 6.76 19.23
C LYS A 122 34.85 6.74 17.73
N ARG A 123 34.53 7.85 17.05
CA ARG A 123 34.65 8.18 15.61
C ARG A 123 33.54 7.63 14.71
N LYS A 124 32.50 8.45 14.46
CA LYS A 124 31.98 8.89 13.13
C LYS A 124 31.01 10.06 13.33
N ALA A 125 31.42 11.09 14.06
CA ALA A 125 30.70 12.36 14.02
C ALA A 125 31.01 12.99 12.68
N GLU A 126 29.96 13.34 11.92
CA GLU A 126 29.99 13.94 10.58
C GLU A 126 30.39 12.97 9.46
N TRP A 127 29.47 12.07 9.08
CA TRP A 127 29.40 11.76 7.64
C TRP A 127 28.98 13.04 6.93
N THR A 128 29.76 13.44 5.93
CA THR A 128 29.33 14.51 5.03
C THR A 128 28.09 14.04 4.28
N TRP A 129 27.26 14.99 3.82
CA TRP A 129 26.10 14.67 2.98
C TRP A 129 26.48 13.75 1.80
N ASP A 130 27.68 13.93 1.26
CA ASP A 130 28.22 13.11 0.18
C ASP A 130 28.47 11.65 0.60
N GLU A 131 28.99 11.40 1.81
CA GLU A 131 29.21 10.04 2.32
C GLU A 131 27.89 9.30 2.61
N LEU A 132 26.87 10.05 3.08
CA LEU A 132 25.52 9.54 3.26
C LEU A 132 24.86 9.19 1.92
N GLU A 133 25.01 10.04 0.91
CA GLU A 133 24.46 9.78 -0.42
C GLU A 133 25.11 8.55 -1.06
N VAL A 134 26.43 8.42 -0.97
CA VAL A 134 27.14 7.22 -1.47
C VAL A 134 26.67 5.95 -0.75
N GLN A 135 26.41 6.00 0.55
CA GLN A 135 25.86 4.84 1.26
C GLN A 135 24.44 4.50 0.86
N LYS A 136 23.58 5.51 0.68
CA LYS A 136 22.23 5.34 0.17
C LYS A 136 22.25 4.69 -1.22
N GLU A 137 23.08 5.19 -2.14
CA GLU A 137 23.26 4.59 -3.47
C GLU A 137 23.75 3.16 -3.39
N THR A 138 24.75 2.88 -2.53
CA THR A 138 25.29 1.52 -2.34
C THR A 138 24.24 0.57 -1.78
N PHE A 139 23.44 1.03 -0.82
CA PHE A 139 22.35 0.25 -0.24
C PHE A 139 21.27 -0.04 -1.29
N ASN A 140 20.83 0.97 -2.04
CA ASN A 140 19.85 0.82 -3.11
C ASN A 140 20.32 -0.17 -4.17
N ALA A 141 21.57 -0.04 -4.65
CA ALA A 141 22.16 -0.98 -5.61
C ALA A 141 22.21 -2.42 -5.07
N THR A 142 22.43 -2.59 -3.77
CA THR A 142 22.43 -3.91 -3.12
C THR A 142 21.02 -4.50 -3.07
N VAL A 143 20.02 -3.70 -2.71
CA VAL A 143 18.61 -4.12 -2.68
C VAL A 143 18.11 -4.48 -4.08
N GLU A 144 18.35 -3.62 -5.07
CA GLU A 144 18.03 -3.90 -6.48
C GLU A 144 18.70 -5.20 -6.96
N GLY A 145 19.97 -5.42 -6.61
CA GLY A 145 20.68 -6.66 -6.91
C GLY A 145 20.04 -7.90 -6.28
N PHE A 146 19.51 -7.77 -5.06
CA PHE A 146 18.74 -8.85 -4.41
C PHE A 146 17.40 -9.10 -5.09
N GLU A 147 16.66 -8.05 -5.44
CA GLU A 147 15.39 -8.16 -6.15
C GLU A 147 15.57 -8.85 -7.51
N ASP A 148 16.59 -8.45 -8.27
CA ASP A 148 16.93 -9.06 -9.56
C ASP A 148 17.31 -10.53 -9.42
N SER A 149 18.11 -10.87 -8.40
CA SER A 149 18.49 -12.24 -8.09
C SER A 149 17.28 -13.09 -7.72
N LEU A 150 16.40 -12.55 -6.87
CA LEU A 150 15.17 -13.21 -6.45
C LEU A 150 14.24 -13.41 -7.65
N LYS A 151 14.06 -12.41 -8.50
CA LYS A 151 13.24 -12.48 -9.71
C LYS A 151 13.76 -13.55 -10.68
N LYS A 152 15.08 -13.59 -10.92
CA LYS A 152 15.70 -14.65 -11.74
C LYS A 152 15.47 -16.04 -11.14
N SER A 153 15.65 -16.18 -9.83
CA SER A 153 15.43 -17.46 -9.13
C SER A 153 13.95 -17.89 -9.18
N ALA A 154 13.02 -16.94 -9.05
CA ALA A 154 11.59 -17.18 -9.13
C ALA A 154 11.18 -17.59 -10.55
N ASP A 155 11.70 -16.93 -11.58
CA ASP A 155 11.46 -17.28 -12.98
C ASP A 155 12.01 -18.66 -13.34
N GLU A 156 13.20 -19.01 -12.83
CA GLU A 156 13.75 -20.37 -12.99
C GLU A 156 12.90 -21.42 -12.29
N LEU A 157 12.44 -21.12 -11.07
CA LEU A 157 11.56 -22.00 -10.30
C LEU A 157 10.21 -22.17 -11.00
N LEU A 158 9.61 -21.10 -11.51
CA LEU A 158 8.38 -21.14 -12.31
C LEU A 158 8.55 -21.87 -13.65
N LYS A 159 9.75 -21.87 -14.26
CA LYS A 159 10.05 -22.70 -15.44
C LYS A 159 10.18 -24.19 -15.08
N ARG A 160 10.73 -24.52 -13.90
CA ARG A 160 10.91 -25.90 -13.41
C ARG A 160 9.61 -26.51 -12.90
N ILE A 161 8.79 -25.70 -12.22
CA ILE A 161 7.39 -26.01 -11.99
C ILE A 161 6.74 -25.90 -13.37
N LYS A 162 6.82 -26.97 -14.17
CA LYS A 162 5.88 -27.16 -15.28
C LYS A 162 4.54 -26.74 -14.72
N VAL A 163 3.94 -25.70 -15.32
CA VAL A 163 2.53 -25.39 -15.17
C VAL A 163 1.81 -26.65 -15.64
N GLY A 164 1.79 -27.66 -14.77
CA GLY A 164 0.83 -28.72 -14.77
C GLY A 164 -0.43 -27.92 -14.58
N LYS A 165 -1.04 -27.57 -15.72
CA LYS A 165 -2.46 -27.32 -15.84
C LYS A 165 -3.06 -28.12 -14.72
N PHE A 166 -3.68 -27.45 -13.75
CA PHE A 166 -4.56 -28.09 -12.79
C PHE A 166 -5.23 -29.18 -13.60
N LYS A 167 -4.87 -30.45 -13.34
CA LYS A 167 -5.49 -31.56 -14.06
C LYS A 167 -6.94 -31.29 -13.75
N GLU A 168 -7.73 -30.87 -14.74
CA GLU A 168 -9.16 -30.77 -14.56
C GLU A 168 -9.51 -32.18 -14.15
N VAL A 169 -9.73 -32.37 -12.85
CA VAL A 169 -10.26 -33.60 -12.34
C VAL A 169 -11.67 -33.55 -12.88
N VAL A 170 -11.84 -34.10 -14.08
CA VAL A 170 -13.12 -34.24 -14.75
C VAL A 170 -14.06 -34.79 -13.68
N ARG A 171 -15.11 -34.04 -13.34
CA ARG A 171 -16.10 -34.52 -12.37
C ARG A 171 -16.52 -35.91 -12.85
N PRO A 172 -16.35 -36.96 -12.03
CA PRO A 172 -16.76 -38.28 -12.47
C PRO A 172 -18.26 -38.25 -12.74
N ASN A 173 -18.67 -38.74 -13.91
CA ASN A 173 -20.09 -38.77 -14.33
C ASN A 173 -20.97 -39.62 -13.40
N SER A 174 -20.37 -40.34 -12.45
CA SER A 174 -21.04 -41.17 -11.46
C SER A 174 -20.22 -41.20 -10.17
N THR A 175 -20.88 -40.90 -9.05
CA THR A 175 -20.36 -41.07 -7.68
C THR A 175 -20.64 -42.47 -7.11
N GLN A 176 -21.12 -43.41 -7.93
CA GLN A 176 -21.52 -44.75 -7.43
C GLN A 176 -20.38 -45.77 -7.36
N GLY A 177 -19.14 -45.38 -7.68
CA GLY A 177 -17.98 -46.26 -7.58
C GLY A 177 -17.59 -46.58 -6.14
N ALA A 178 -16.98 -47.75 -5.90
CA ALA A 178 -16.57 -48.23 -4.58
C ALA A 178 -15.68 -47.24 -3.80
N ALA A 179 -14.89 -46.42 -4.51
CA ALA A 179 -14.04 -45.38 -3.90
C ALA A 179 -14.86 -44.24 -3.24
N PHE A 180 -16.03 -43.90 -3.77
CA PHE A 180 -16.91 -42.87 -3.20
C PHE A 180 -17.76 -43.42 -2.06
N ARG A 181 -18.23 -44.68 -2.16
CA ARG A 181 -18.85 -45.36 -1.02
C ARG A 181 -17.91 -45.42 0.17
N TYR A 182 -16.63 -45.72 -0.04
CA TYR A 182 -15.66 -45.71 1.06
C TYR A 182 -15.51 -44.33 1.70
N MET A 183 -15.54 -43.24 0.91
CA MET A 183 -15.48 -41.90 1.47
C MET A 183 -16.75 -41.51 2.26
N GLU A 184 -17.92 -42.00 1.87
CA GLU A 184 -19.19 -41.71 2.57
C GLU A 184 -19.46 -42.67 3.74
N SER A 185 -19.05 -43.94 3.66
CA SER A 185 -19.41 -44.99 4.61
C SER A 185 -18.22 -45.64 5.33
N GLY A 186 -16.98 -45.38 4.92
CA GLY A 186 -15.77 -45.98 5.49
C GLY A 186 -15.60 -47.48 5.20
N GLN A 187 -16.39 -48.06 4.29
CA GLN A 187 -16.37 -49.49 3.98
C GLN A 187 -16.08 -49.75 2.49
N TRP A 188 -15.24 -50.76 2.23
CA TRP A 188 -14.72 -51.10 0.89
C TRP A 188 -15.62 -52.02 0.05
N THR A 189 -16.86 -52.28 0.48
CA THR A 189 -17.77 -53.26 -0.16
C THR A 189 -18.76 -52.65 -1.15
#